data_AF-A0A9N9J5X8-F1
#
_entry.id   AF-A0A9N9J5X8-F1
#
_cell.length_a   1.000
_cell.length_b   1.000
_cell.length_c   1.000
_cell.angle_alpha   90.00
_cell.angle_beta   90.00
_cell.angle_gamma   90.00
#
_symmetry.space_group_name_H-M   'P 1'
#
loop_
_entity.id
_entity.type
_entity.pdbx_description
1 polymer ?
#
loop_
_entity_poly.entity_id
_entity_poly.type
_entity_poly.pdbx_seq_one_letter_code
_entity_poly.pdbx_strand_id
1 'polypeptide(L)' 'CTADGTKLPPVIIFKLVNVLRKKFPDDVIIRANKKGWMNEKEMIL' A
#
# COMPACT_ATOMS: atom_id res chain seq x y z
N CYS A 1 7.50 19.43 -4.22
CA CYS A 1 7.09 18.03 -4.41
C CYS A 1 6.84 17.82 -5.89
N THR A 2 7.78 17.19 -6.59
CA THR A 2 7.67 16.92 -8.03
C THR A 2 7.52 15.42 -8.17
N ALA A 3 6.41 14.95 -8.72
CA ALA A 3 6.30 13.55 -9.09
C ALA A 3 7.31 13.27 -10.22
N ASP A 4 8.08 12.20 -10.09
CA ASP A 4 9.05 11.76 -11.10
C ASP A 4 8.38 11.09 -12.32
N GLY A 5 7.05 10.97 -12.29
CA GLY A 5 6.25 10.34 -13.35
C GLY A 5 6.31 8.82 -13.33
N THR A 6 6.98 8.22 -12.34
CA THR A 6 7.03 6.76 -12.23
C THR A 6 5.67 6.21 -11.86
N LYS A 7 5.25 5.15 -12.55
CA LYS A 7 4.00 4.49 -12.25
C LYS A 7 4.17 3.66 -10.99
N LEU A 8 3.34 3.94 -9.99
CA LEU A 8 3.30 3.11 -8.79
C LEU A 8 2.87 1.68 -9.15
N PRO A 9 3.45 0.66 -8.51
CA PRO A 9 2.96 -0.70 -8.64
C PRO A 9 1.50 -0.79 -8.15
N PRO A 10 0.75 -1.83 -8.51
CA PRO A 10 -0.57 -2.06 -7.95
C PRO A 10 -0.47 -2.23 -6.43
N VAL A 11 -1.15 -1.35 -5.67
CA VAL A 11 -1.17 -1.41 -4.19
C VAL A 11 -2.60 -1.40 -3.67
N ILE A 12 -2.90 -2.31 -2.74
CA ILE A 12 -4.12 -2.30 -1.94
C ILE A 12 -3.75 -1.86 -0.52
N ILE A 13 -4.38 -0.78 -0.06
CA ILE A 13 -4.12 -0.19 1.26
C ILE A 13 -5.34 -0.40 2.15
N PHE A 14 -5.17 -1.14 3.23
CA PHE A 14 -6.20 -1.33 4.24
C PHE A 14 -6.09 -0.28 5.35
N LYS A 15 -7.22 0.35 5.67
CA LYS A 15 -7.35 1.28 6.82
C LYS A 15 -7.21 0.57 8.18
N LEU A 16 -7.52 -0.74 8.23
CA LEU A 16 -7.44 -1.57 9.42
C LEU A 16 -6.30 -2.57 9.28
N VAL A 17 -5.58 -2.83 10.38
CA VAL A 17 -4.49 -3.82 10.45
C VAL A 17 -4.92 -5.25 10.14
N ASN A 18 -6.21 -5.55 10.35
CA ASN A 18 -6.72 -6.89 10.17
C ASN A 18 -7.01 -7.12 8.68
N VAL A 19 -5.94 -7.40 7.92
CA VAL A 19 -6.03 -7.75 6.51
C VAL A 19 -6.90 -8.99 6.37
N LEU A 20 -7.88 -8.90 5.47
CA LEU A 20 -8.76 -10.01 5.15
C LEU A 20 -7.91 -11.18 4.65
N ARG A 21 -8.00 -12.37 5.26
CA ARG A 21 -7.23 -13.57 4.86
C ARG A 21 -7.69 -14.20 3.54
N LYS A 22 -8.25 -13.41 2.62
CA LYS A 22 -8.62 -13.88 1.29
C LYS A 22 -7.37 -13.93 0.41
N LYS A 23 -7.42 -14.75 -0.64
CA LYS A 23 -6.39 -14.72 -1.68
C LYS A 23 -6.52 -13.42 -2.47
N PHE A 24 -5.42 -12.71 -2.59
CA PHE A 24 -5.26 -11.58 -3.49
C PHE A 24 -4.39 -12.02 -4.68
N PRO A 25 -4.43 -11.27 -5.79
CA PRO A 25 -3.48 -11.47 -6.88
C PRO A 25 -2.03 -11.31 -6.39
N ASP A 26 -1.12 -12.13 -6.93
CA ASP A 26 0.30 -12.14 -6.53
C ASP A 26 1.06 -10.90 -7.00
N ASP A 27 0.53 -10.18 -8.00
CA ASP A 27 1.11 -8.97 -8.59
C ASP A 27 0.73 -7.67 -7.86
N VAL A 28 0.08 -7.79 -6.69
CA VAL A 28 -0.41 -6.66 -5.91
C VAL A 28 0.26 -6.60 -4.54
N ILE A 29 0.75 -5.42 -4.18
CA ILE A 29 1.34 -5.17 -2.87
C ILE A 29 0.21 -4.86 -1.88
N ILE A 30 0.12 -5.62 -0.80
CA ILE A 30 -0.86 -5.40 0.26
C ILE A 30 -0.19 -4.69 1.43
N ARG A 31 -0.74 -3.54 1.84
CA ARG A 31 -0.29 -2.82 3.03
C ARG A 31 -1.44 -2.60 4.00
N ALA A 32 -1.19 -2.85 5.28
CA ALA A 32 -2.09 -2.48 6.38
C ALA A 32 -1.28 -1.87 7.50
N ASN A 33 -1.53 -0.60 7.79
CA ASN A 33 -0.67 0.15 8.66
C ASN A 33 -1.24 0.24 10.09
N LYS A 34 -0.40 -0.09 11.09
CA LYS A 34 -0.82 -0.15 12.50
C LYS A 34 -1.11 1.21 13.11
N LYS A 35 -0.51 2.27 12.57
CA LYS A 35 -0.67 3.65 13.04
C LYS A 35 -1.65 4.49 12.20
N GLY A 36 -2.34 3.90 11.23
CA GLY A 36 -3.32 4.62 10.40
C GLY A 36 -2.76 5.12 9.08
N TRP A 37 -2.96 6.40 8.75
CA TRP A 37 -2.75 6.97 7.41
C TRP A 37 -1.39 6.63 6.78
N MET A 38 -1.43 6.33 5.47
CA MET A 38 -0.24 6.16 4.66
C MET A 38 0.46 7.51 4.47
N ASN A 39 1.77 7.56 4.68
CA ASN A 39 2.60 8.74 4.41
C ASN A 39 3.63 8.41 3.31
N GLU A 40 4.39 9.40 2.87
CA GLU A 40 5.40 9.22 1.81
C GLU A 40 6.44 8.15 2.17
N LYS A 41 6.88 8.06 3.43
CA LYS A 41 7.82 7.01 3.87
C LYS A 41 7.21 5.61 3.77
N GLU A 42 5.91 5.50 4.00
CA GLU A 42 5.15 4.26 3.86
C GLU A 42 4.76 3.96 2.40
N MET A 43 4.94 4.92 1.48
CA MET A 43 4.76 4.77 0.03
C MET A 43 6.06 4.42 -0.71
N ILE A 44 7.22 4.73 -0.12
CA ILE A 44 8.50 4.40 -0.72
C ILE A 44 8.74 2.88 -0.57
N LEU A 45 9.00 2.22 -1.70
CA LEU A 45 9.45 0.84 -1.83
C LEU A 45 10.97 0.81 -1.89
#